data_AF-E1Z8J7-F1
#
_entry.id   AF-E1Z8J7-F1
#
_cell.length_a   1.000
_cell.length_b   1.000
_cell.length_c   1.000
_cell.angle_alpha   90.00
_cell.angle_beta   90.00
_cell.angle_gamma   90.00
#
_symmetry.space_group_name_H-M   'P 1'
#
loop_
_entity.id
_entity.type
_entity.pdbx_description
1 polymer ?
#
loop_
_entity_poly.entity_id
_entity_poly.type
_entity_poly.pdbx_seq_one_letter_code
_entity_poly.pdbx_strand_id
1 'polypeptide(L)'
;KPHRFRPGTVALREIRKYQRSTSLLIRKMPFARLAREITNNVAPEPFRWTAEGLLALQEATEDFIVHLLEDCNLCAIHAKRVTIMPKDMQLARRIRGPINGVCSY
;
A
#
# COMPACT_ATOMS: atom_id res chain seq x y z
N LYS A 1 1.56 19.08 33.69
CA LYS A 1 2.19 18.32 32.58
C LYS A 1 1.09 17.91 31.59
N PRO A 2 1.28 18.09 30.27
CA PRO A 2 0.29 17.66 29.28
C PRO A 2 0.19 16.13 29.26
N HIS A 3 -1.01 15.61 29.02
CA HIS A 3 -1.26 14.17 28.90
C HIS A 3 -0.60 13.62 27.61
N ARG A 4 0.12 12.49 27.73
CA ARG A 4 0.75 11.79 26.59
C ARG A 4 0.34 10.32 26.59
N PHE A 5 -0.15 9.84 25.46
CA PHE A 5 -0.45 8.41 25.27
C PHE A 5 0.83 7.57 25.28
N ARG A 6 0.73 6.33 25.75
CA ARG A 6 1.84 5.37 25.67
C ARG A 6 2.16 5.05 24.20
N PRO A 7 3.42 4.76 23.85
CA PRO A 7 3.78 4.25 22.53
C PRO A 7 2.90 3.04 22.16
N GLY A 8 2.39 3.01 20.92
CA GLY A 8 1.47 1.98 20.44
C GLY A 8 -0.02 2.25 20.69
N THR A 9 -0.40 3.06 21.69
CA THR A 9 -1.83 3.35 21.95
C THR A 9 -2.51 4.07 20.78
N VAL A 10 -1.82 5.04 20.16
CA VAL A 10 -2.35 5.76 19.00
C VAL A 10 -2.35 4.86 17.76
N ALA A 11 -1.29 4.08 17.54
CA ALA A 11 -1.21 3.15 16.41
C ALA A 11 -2.34 2.12 16.43
N LEU A 12 -2.64 1.50 17.57
CA LEU A 12 -3.78 0.57 17.70
C LEU A 12 -5.14 1.23 17.45
N ARG A 13 -5.27 2.51 17.80
CA ARG A 13 -6.48 3.29 17.53
C ARG A 13 -6.64 3.56 16.03
N GLU A 14 -5.55 3.90 15.35
CA GLU A 14 -5.52 4.14 13.91
C GLU A 14 -5.82 2.85 13.14
N ILE A 15 -5.22 1.72 13.50
CA ILE A 15 -5.51 0.41 12.88
C ILE A 15 -7.01 0.12 12.92
N ARG A 16 -7.65 0.23 14.10
CA ARG A 16 -9.09 -0.01 14.25
C ARG A 16 -9.94 0.99 13.47
N LYS A 17 -9.51 2.25 13.40
CA LYS A 17 -10.20 3.30 12.64
C LYS A 17 -10.18 2.96 11.15
N TYR A 18 -9.02 2.65 10.60
CA TYR A 18 -8.86 2.41 9.17
C TYR A 18 -9.47 1.07 8.72
N GLN A 19 -9.37 0.02 9.53
CA GLN A 19 -10.03 -1.26 9.25
C GLN A 19 -11.57 -1.18 9.27
N ARG A 20 -12.16 -0.20 9.97
CA ARG A 20 -13.62 0.01 9.99
C ARG A 20 -14.12 0.82 8.79
N SER A 21 -13.25 1.57 8.13
CA SER A 21 -13.59 2.45 7.01
C SER A 21 -13.15 1.87 5.67
N THR A 22 -13.76 2.33 4.59
CA THR A 22 -13.39 1.98 3.20
C THR A 22 -12.89 3.18 2.41
N SER A 23 -12.57 4.29 3.08
CA SER A 23 -12.08 5.50 2.42
C SER A 23 -10.64 5.30 1.92
N LEU A 24 -10.38 5.74 0.69
CA LEU A 24 -9.03 5.82 0.13
C LEU A 24 -8.12 6.70 1.00
N LEU A 25 -6.92 6.19 1.26
CA LEU A 25 -5.92 6.79 2.15
C LEU A 25 -4.91 7.65 1.40
N ILE A 26 -4.67 7.36 0.12
CA ILE A 26 -3.78 8.15 -0.73
C ILE A 26 -4.56 9.35 -1.28
N ARG A 27 -3.93 10.53 -1.27
CA ARG A 27 -4.56 11.73 -1.84
C ARG A 27 -4.71 11.57 -3.36
N LYS A 28 -5.94 11.82 -3.86
CA LYS A 28 -6.30 11.67 -5.29
C LYS A 28 -5.40 12.44 -6.25
N MET A 29 -5.09 13.71 -5.96
CA MET A 29 -4.31 14.57 -6.87
C MET A 29 -2.84 14.14 -7.04
N PRO A 30 -2.08 13.82 -5.98
CA PRO A 30 -0.77 13.18 -6.11
C PRO A 30 -0.82 11.84 -6.84
N PHE A 31 -1.78 10.97 -6.52
CA PHE A 31 -1.93 9.67 -7.18
C PHE A 31 -2.16 9.82 -8.69
N ALA A 32 -3.09 10.70 -9.07
CA ALA A 32 -3.40 10.97 -10.48
C ALA A 32 -2.20 11.57 -11.25
N ARG A 33 -1.33 12.35 -10.59
CA ARG A 33 -0.10 12.86 -11.21
C ARG A 33 0.87 11.72 -11.50
N LEU A 34 1.10 10.85 -10.51
CA LEU A 34 1.97 9.68 -10.67
C LEU A 34 1.45 8.72 -11.75
N ALA A 35 0.15 8.44 -11.76
CA ALA A 35 -0.46 7.57 -12.77
C ALA A 35 -0.25 8.12 -14.19
N ARG A 36 -0.44 9.43 -14.39
CA ARG A 36 -0.19 10.09 -15.69
C ARG A 36 1.28 10.09 -16.07
N GLU A 37 2.18 10.34 -15.13
CA GLU A 37 3.63 10.28 -15.35
C GLU A 37 4.06 8.90 -15.86
N ILE A 38 3.66 7.83 -15.18
CA ILE A 38 3.95 6.45 -15.60
C ILE A 38 3.33 6.16 -16.96
N THR A 39 2.08 6.56 -17.17
CA THR A 39 1.38 6.33 -18.45
C THR A 39 2.10 7.01 -19.60
N ASN A 40 2.57 8.25 -19.44
CA ASN A 40 3.30 8.97 -20.49
C ASN A 40 4.65 8.32 -20.82
N ASN A 41 5.25 7.57 -19.88
CA ASN A 41 6.50 6.84 -20.11
C ASN A 41 6.27 5.47 -20.79
N VAL A 42 5.07 4.90 -20.68
CA VAL A 42 4.77 3.53 -21.10
C VAL A 42 3.88 3.49 -22.35
N ALA A 43 2.94 4.42 -22.49
CA ALA A 43 2.02 4.45 -23.61
C ALA A 43 2.73 5.00 -24.85
N PRO A 44 2.67 4.31 -26.00
CA PRO A 44 3.30 4.77 -27.23
C PRO A 44 2.61 6.02 -27.81
N GLU A 45 1.33 6.21 -27.48
CA GLU A 45 0.48 7.30 -27.99
C GLU A 45 -0.08 8.14 -26.83
N PRO A 46 -0.47 9.40 -27.07
CA PRO A 46 -1.07 10.26 -26.05
C PRO A 46 -2.32 9.64 -25.41
N PHE A 47 -2.19 9.20 -24.16
CA PHE A 47 -3.28 8.58 -23.41
C PHE A 47 -4.02 9.60 -22.54
N ARG A 48 -5.36 9.56 -22.54
CA ARG A 48 -6.21 10.37 -21.67
C ARG A 48 -6.95 9.50 -20.66
N TRP A 49 -6.70 9.76 -19.39
CA TRP A 49 -7.40 9.10 -18.29
C TRP A 49 -8.82 9.65 -18.09
N THR A 50 -9.78 8.74 -17.94
CA THR A 50 -11.11 9.06 -17.38
C THR A 50 -11.02 9.22 -15.86
N ALA A 51 -11.99 9.91 -15.26
CA ALA A 51 -12.06 10.05 -13.81
C ALA A 51 -12.27 8.70 -13.11
N GLU A 52 -13.14 7.85 -13.67
CA GLU A 52 -13.44 6.51 -13.17
C GLU A 52 -12.24 5.57 -13.31
N GLY A 53 -11.48 5.66 -14.40
CA GLY A 53 -10.28 4.84 -14.58
C GLY A 53 -9.19 5.13 -13.54
N LEU A 54 -8.99 6.41 -13.19
CA LEU A 54 -8.08 6.79 -12.11
C LEU A 54 -8.56 6.32 -10.74
N LEU A 55 -9.87 6.34 -10.50
CA LEU A 55 -10.46 5.84 -9.27
C LEU A 55 -10.25 4.33 -9.13
N ALA A 56 -10.58 3.56 -10.18
CA ALA A 56 -10.42 2.12 -10.20
C ALA A 56 -8.93 1.71 -10.02
N LEU A 57 -8.01 2.44 -10.67
CA LEU A 57 -6.58 2.21 -10.49
C LEU A 57 -6.14 2.48 -9.04
N GLN A 58 -6.66 3.54 -8.42
CA GLN A 58 -6.35 3.86 -7.03
C GLN A 58 -6.88 2.80 -6.07
N GLU A 59 -8.13 2.36 -6.24
CA GLU A 59 -8.74 1.31 -5.44
C GLU A 59 -7.92 0.01 -5.50
N ALA A 60 -7.58 -0.46 -6.70
CA ALA A 60 -6.77 -1.66 -6.88
C ALA A 60 -5.35 -1.52 -6.27
N THR A 61 -4.75 -0.33 -6.37
CA THR A 61 -3.40 -0.09 -5.84
C THR A 61 -3.39 -0.10 -4.31
N GLU A 62 -4.34 0.58 -3.68
CA GLU A 62 -4.43 0.61 -2.21
C GLU A 62 -4.78 -0.77 -1.65
N ASP A 63 -5.70 -1.49 -2.28
CA ASP A 63 -6.05 -2.86 -1.90
C ASP A 63 -4.83 -3.79 -1.96
N PHE A 64 -4.06 -3.72 -3.05
CA PHE A 64 -2.83 -4.51 -3.21
C PHE A 64 -1.81 -4.20 -2.11
N ILE A 65 -1.59 -2.91 -1.79
CA ILE A 65 -0.62 -2.49 -0.77
C ILE A 65 -1.07 -2.94 0.62
N VAL A 66 -2.36 -2.85 0.95
CA VAL A 66 -2.90 -3.32 2.23
C VAL A 66 -2.63 -4.80 2.40
N HIS A 67 -3.02 -5.63 1.43
CA HIS A 67 -2.77 -7.06 1.49
C HIS A 67 -1.27 -7.39 1.55
N LEU A 68 -0.41 -6.66 0.82
CA LEU A 68 1.04 -6.87 0.89
C LEU A 68 1.58 -6.56 2.29
N LEU A 69 1.10 -5.51 2.94
CA LEU A 69 1.51 -5.12 4.30
C LEU A 69 1.01 -6.12 5.36
N GLU A 70 -0.12 -6.78 5.15
CA GLU A 70 -0.58 -7.88 6.00
C GLU A 70 0.41 -9.05 5.98
N ASP A 71 0.87 -9.47 4.80
CA ASP A 71 1.90 -10.51 4.69
C ASP A 71 3.25 -10.08 5.28
N CYS A 72 3.63 -8.82 5.08
CA CYS A 72 4.84 -8.26 5.70
C CYS A 72 4.75 -8.30 7.23
N ASN A 73 3.57 -8.03 7.78
CA ASN A 73 3.34 -8.10 9.22
C ASN A 73 3.45 -9.54 9.73
N LEU A 74 2.93 -10.53 8.99
CA LEU A 74 3.12 -11.95 9.33
C LEU A 74 4.60 -12.34 9.31
N CYS A 75 5.38 -11.87 8.33
CA CYS A 75 6.83 -12.09 8.27
C CYS A 75 7.58 -11.45 9.46
N ALA A 76 7.19 -10.23 9.85
CA ALA A 76 7.78 -9.56 11.01
C ALA A 76 7.49 -10.32 12.32
N ILE A 77 6.24 -10.77 12.51
CA ILE A 77 5.80 -11.56 13.67
C ILE A 77 6.52 -12.91 13.70
N HIS A 78 6.65 -13.59 12.56
CA HIS A 78 7.41 -14.84 12.44
C HIS A 78 8.86 -14.67 12.91
N ALA A 79 9.47 -13.52 12.61
CA ALA A 79 10.81 -13.15 13.07
C ALA A 79 10.85 -12.53 14.48
N LYS A 80 9.80 -12.68 15.30
CA LYS A 80 9.67 -12.16 16.68
C LYS A 80 9.83 -10.63 16.79
N ARG A 81 9.42 -9.88 15.76
CA ARG A 81 9.43 -8.41 15.72
C ARG A 81 8.02 -7.85 15.60
N VAL A 82 7.86 -6.59 15.97
CA VAL A 82 6.62 -5.81 15.80
C VAL A 82 6.76 -4.68 14.78
N THR A 83 7.97 -4.45 14.27
CA THR A 83 8.27 -3.42 13.27
C THR A 83 8.57 -4.11 11.95
N ILE A 84 7.77 -3.81 10.93
CA ILE A 84 8.01 -4.23 9.55
C ILE A 84 9.27 -3.59 8.99
N MET A 85 10.01 -4.33 8.19
CA MET A 85 11.28 -3.93 7.59
C MET A 85 11.29 -4.30 6.10
N PRO A 86 12.18 -3.70 5.28
CA PRO A 86 12.28 -4.03 3.85
C PRO A 86 12.47 -5.53 3.57
N LYS A 87 13.18 -6.26 4.44
CA LYS A 87 13.35 -7.71 4.34
C LYS A 87 12.05 -8.51 4.46
N ASP A 88 11.07 -7.99 5.20
CA ASP A 88 9.76 -8.64 5.35
C ASP A 88 8.97 -8.52 4.03
N MET A 89 9.05 -7.37 3.37
CA MET A 89 8.43 -7.15 2.05
C MET A 89 9.13 -7.94 0.94
N GLN A 90 10.46 -8.02 0.96
CA GLN A 90 11.21 -8.86 0.03
C GLN A 90 10.82 -10.33 0.17
N LEU A 91 10.72 -10.83 1.41
CA LEU A 91 10.29 -12.20 1.70
C LEU A 91 8.84 -12.44 1.26
N ALA A 92 7.91 -11.56 1.63
CA ALA A 92 6.50 -11.67 1.24
C ALA A 92 6.34 -11.74 -0.28
N ARG A 93 7.00 -10.84 -1.02
CA ARG A 93 6.99 -10.87 -2.49
C ARG A 93 7.62 -12.14 -3.05
N ARG A 94 8.71 -12.63 -2.45
CA ARG A 94 9.38 -13.86 -2.88
C ARG A 94 8.48 -15.10 -2.73
N ILE A 95 7.71 -15.17 -1.64
CA ILE A 95 6.78 -16.26 -1.34
C ILE A 95 5.53 -16.18 -2.24
N ARG A 96 4.99 -14.97 -2.47
CA ARG A 96 3.87 -14.74 -3.40
C ARG A 96 4.16 -15.17 -4.84
N GLY A 97 5.43 -15.37 -5.18
CA GLY A 97 5.86 -15.84 -6.50
C GLY A 97 5.81 -14.75 -7.57
N PRO A 98 6.13 -15.08 -8.83
CA PRO A 98 6.28 -14.10 -9.91
C PRO A 98 4.97 -13.36 -10.23
N ILE A 99 3.81 -14.01 -10.13
CA ILE A 99 2.53 -13.40 -10.51
C ILE A 99 2.04 -12.43 -9.43
N ASN A 100 2.04 -12.83 -8.16
CA ASN A 100 1.49 -12.03 -7.05
C ASN A 100 2.57 -11.20 -6.31
N GLY A 101 3.85 -11.50 -6.54
CA GLY A 101 5.04 -10.79 -6.02
C GLY A 101 5.62 -9.75 -6.98
N VAL A 102 4.92 -9.50 -8.10
CA VAL A 102 5.14 -8.45 -9.12
C VAL A 102 6.38 -8.64 -10.02
N CYS A 103 6.56 -9.85 -10.57
CA CYS A 103 7.64 -10.34 -11.44
C CYS A 103 8.77 -9.35 -11.79
N SER A 104 9.97 -9.64 -11.28
CA SER A 104 11.25 -9.24 -11.86
C SER A 104 11.51 -10.13 -13.08
N TYR A 105 11.67 -9.53 -14.26
CA TYR A 105 12.45 -10.12 -15.35
C TYR A 105 13.83 -9.47 -15.33
#